data_AF-A0A3E3E5W7-F1
#
_entry.id   AF-A0A3E3E5W7-F1
#
_cell.length_a   1.000
_cell.length_b   1.000
_cell.length_c   1.000
_cell.angle_alpha   90.00
_cell.angle_beta   90.00
_cell.angle_gamma   90.00
#
_symmetry.space_group_name_H-M   'P 1'
#
loop_
_entity.id
_entity.type
_entity.pdbx_description
1 polymer ?
#
loop_
_entity_poly.entity_id
_entity_poly.type
_entity_poly.pdbx_seq_one_letter_code
_entity_poly.pdbx_strand_id
1 'polypeptide(L)'
;MKNVLLDKGIILPSDEISKDKVNLVTGAITQPFAEMVWVTTGGDMETVNRLTDVLVTMNTPADRGKLFKIIIMLYGLMGLPFSEEAEPMDADPAVLEYFIFSFTADFGEVIQDLIAEEAE
;
A
#
# COMPACT_ATOMS: atom_id res chain seq x y z
N MET A 1 1.03 -17.94 -11.70
CA MET A 1 0.69 -16.68 -11.01
C MET A 1 -0.25 -15.80 -11.82
N LYS A 2 -0.07 -15.63 -13.14
CA LYS A 2 -1.02 -14.87 -14.00
C LYS A 2 -2.48 -15.31 -13.85
N ASN A 3 -2.74 -16.61 -13.71
CA ASN A 3 -4.09 -17.13 -13.44
C ASN A 3 -4.68 -16.59 -12.12
N VAL A 4 -3.88 -16.45 -11.05
CA VAL A 4 -4.36 -15.92 -9.77
C VAL A 4 -4.76 -14.46 -9.87
N LEU A 5 -4.02 -13.65 -10.64
CA LEU A 5 -4.35 -12.24 -10.88
C LEU A 5 -5.63 -12.09 -11.70
N LEU A 6 -5.85 -12.98 -12.69
CA LEU A 6 -7.09 -13.06 -13.45
C LEU A 6 -8.27 -13.51 -12.57
N ASP A 7 -8.08 -14.57 -11.77
CA ASP A 7 -9.12 -15.12 -10.89
C ASP A 7 -9.58 -14.12 -9.83
N LYS A 8 -8.66 -13.27 -9.34
CA LYS A 8 -8.95 -12.17 -8.40
C LYS A 8 -9.44 -10.89 -9.08
N GLY A 9 -9.53 -10.87 -10.42
CA GLY A 9 -9.98 -9.70 -11.19
C GLY A 9 -9.03 -8.51 -11.15
N ILE A 10 -7.76 -8.72 -10.78
CA ILE A 10 -6.71 -7.70 -10.75
C ILE A 10 -6.24 -7.40 -12.17
N ILE A 11 -6.15 -8.44 -13.00
CA ILE A 11 -5.96 -8.35 -14.45
C ILE A 11 -7.26 -8.81 -15.12
N LEU A 12 -7.66 -8.11 -16.18
CA LEU A 12 -8.81 -8.45 -17.01
C LEU A 12 -8.44 -9.50 -18.07
N PRO A 13 -9.41 -10.22 -18.67
CA PRO A 13 -9.14 -11.11 -19.79
C PRO A 13 -8.47 -10.43 -21.01
N SER A 14 -8.56 -9.11 -21.12
CA SER A 14 -7.87 -8.27 -22.11
C SER A 14 -6.38 -8.07 -21.82
N ASP A 15 -5.86 -8.58 -20.70
CA ASP A 15 -4.51 -8.33 -20.15
C ASP A 15 -4.31 -6.91 -19.60
N GLU A 16 -5.39 -6.12 -19.48
CA GLU A 16 -5.37 -4.81 -18.85
C GLU A 16 -5.50 -4.91 -17.32
N ILE A 17 -4.86 -3.99 -16.60
CA ILE A 17 -4.98 -3.87 -15.15
C ILE A 17 -6.36 -3.30 -14.80
N SER A 18 -7.10 -3.98 -13.92
CA SER A 18 -8.32 -3.45 -13.32
C SER A 18 -7.97 -2.46 -12.22
N LYS A 19 -7.79 -1.19 -12.61
CA LYS A 19 -7.42 -0.11 -11.67
C LYS A 19 -8.40 0.04 -10.52
N ASP A 20 -9.70 -0.07 -10.79
CA ASP A 20 -10.74 0.01 -9.78
C ASP A 20 -10.60 -1.11 -8.74
N LYS A 21 -10.27 -2.33 -9.19
CA LYS A 21 -10.05 -3.45 -8.27
C LYS A 21 -8.79 -3.25 -7.43
N VAL A 22 -7.70 -2.76 -8.03
CA VAL A 22 -6.47 -2.47 -7.27
C VAL A 22 -6.71 -1.37 -6.25
N ASN A 23 -7.33 -0.24 -6.63
CA ASN A 23 -7.64 0.86 -5.73
C ASN A 23 -8.54 0.42 -4.56
N LEU A 24 -9.53 -0.44 -4.84
CA LEU A 24 -10.42 -1.00 -3.81
C LEU A 24 -9.61 -1.81 -2.78
N VAL A 25 -8.68 -2.65 -3.25
CA VAL A 25 -7.83 -3.47 -2.38
C VAL A 25 -6.83 -2.60 -1.61
N THR A 26 -6.20 -1.61 -2.26
CA THR A 26 -5.25 -0.72 -1.59
C THR A 26 -5.93 0.11 -0.53
N GLY A 27 -7.05 0.77 -0.84
CA GLY A 27 -7.78 1.58 0.15
C GLY A 27 -8.15 0.78 1.39
N ALA A 28 -8.62 -0.47 1.21
CA ALA A 28 -9.00 -1.35 2.30
C ALA A 28 -7.83 -1.75 3.23
N ILE A 29 -6.60 -1.82 2.72
CA ILE A 29 -5.43 -2.17 3.53
C ILE A 29 -4.66 -0.95 4.02
N THR A 30 -4.63 0.14 3.25
CA THR A 30 -3.80 1.31 3.55
C THR A 30 -4.32 2.06 4.77
N GLN A 31 -5.64 2.19 4.91
CA GLN A 31 -6.24 2.88 6.04
C GLN A 31 -5.81 2.29 7.40
N PRO A 32 -6.03 0.99 7.71
CA PRO A 32 -5.61 0.45 9.01
C PRO A 32 -4.09 0.49 9.21
N PHE A 33 -3.30 0.48 8.14
CA PHE A 33 -1.86 0.66 8.22
C PHE A 33 -1.47 2.09 8.61
N ALA A 34 -2.06 3.10 7.97
CA ALA A 34 -1.82 4.51 8.28
C ALA A 34 -2.25 4.86 9.71
N GLU A 35 -3.42 4.37 10.14
CA GLU A 35 -3.89 4.50 11.52
C GLU A 35 -2.92 3.88 12.52
N MET A 36 -2.40 2.68 12.25
CA MET A 36 -1.41 2.04 13.13
C MET A 36 -0.08 2.79 13.15
N VAL A 37 0.39 3.31 12.01
CA VAL A 37 1.55 4.20 11.97
C VAL A 37 1.32 5.41 12.87
N TRP A 38 0.18 6.10 12.71
CA TRP A 38 -0.16 7.28 13.50
C TRP A 38 -0.19 7.00 15.00
N VAL A 39 -0.89 5.93 15.41
CA VAL A 39 -1.02 5.52 16.82
C VAL A 39 0.34 5.14 17.42
N THR A 40 1.17 4.41 16.67
CA THR A 40 2.48 3.94 17.18
C THR A 40 3.53 5.05 17.27
N THR A 41 3.45 6.07 16.41
CA THR A 41 4.30 7.26 16.49
C THR A 41 3.75 8.30 17.47
N GLY A 42 2.49 8.17 17.90
CA GLY A 42 1.80 9.19 18.69
C GLY A 42 1.66 10.52 17.95
N GLY A 43 1.46 10.46 16.63
CA GLY A 43 1.37 11.64 15.77
C GLY A 43 2.71 12.36 15.52
N ASP A 44 3.86 11.74 15.85
CA ASP A 44 5.16 12.36 15.58
C ASP A 44 5.43 12.51 14.07
N MET A 45 5.25 13.73 13.58
CA MET A 45 5.39 14.08 12.17
C MET A 45 6.80 13.86 11.63
N GLU A 46 7.85 13.93 12.46
CA GLU A 46 9.20 13.61 11.99
C GLU A 46 9.29 12.13 11.61
N THR A 47 8.82 11.24 12.48
CA THR A 47 8.81 9.79 12.20
C THR A 47 7.88 9.43 11.04
N VAL A 48 6.69 10.03 10.97
CA VAL A 48 5.75 9.81 9.85
C VAL A 48 6.37 10.24 8.52
N ASN A 49 6.96 11.44 8.45
CA ASN A 49 7.61 11.93 7.23
C ASN A 49 8.79 11.07 6.81
N ARG A 50 9.60 10.56 7.76
CA ARG A 50 10.69 9.63 7.44
C ARG A 50 10.19 8.32 6.85
N LEU A 51 9.04 7.81 7.31
CA LEU A 51 8.42 6.64 6.70
C LEU A 51 7.92 6.94 5.29
N THR A 52 7.23 8.07 5.11
CA THR A 52 6.79 8.56 3.79
C THR A 52 7.97 8.68 2.81
N ASP A 53 9.08 9.24 3.25
CA ASP A 53 10.30 9.38 2.44
C ASP A 53 10.84 8.01 2.01
N VAL A 54 10.82 6.99 2.88
CA VAL A 54 11.20 5.63 2.51
C VAL A 54 10.25 5.06 1.45
N LEU A 55 8.93 5.20 1.63
CA LEU A 55 7.94 4.72 0.68
C LEU A 55 8.11 5.35 -0.71
N VAL A 56 8.37 6.67 -0.76
CA VAL A 56 8.54 7.43 -2.00
C VAL A 56 9.88 7.11 -2.66
N THR A 57 10.99 7.15 -1.91
CA THR A 57 12.34 6.96 -2.47
C THR A 57 12.58 5.54 -2.96
N MET A 58 11.94 4.54 -2.36
CA MET A 58 12.03 3.15 -2.80
C MET A 58 11.04 2.80 -3.92
N ASN A 59 10.11 3.69 -4.29
CA ASN A 59 9.19 3.47 -5.40
C ASN A 59 9.89 3.66 -6.76
N THR A 60 10.90 2.85 -7.01
CA THR A 60 11.62 2.77 -8.28
C THR A 60 11.40 1.39 -8.90
N PRO A 61 11.50 1.23 -10.22
CA PRO A 61 11.36 -0.08 -10.86
C PRO A 61 12.30 -1.15 -10.30
N ALA A 62 13.50 -0.78 -9.83
CA ALA A 62 14.49 -1.70 -9.31
C ALA A 62 14.21 -2.15 -7.86
N ASP A 63 13.57 -1.30 -7.05
CA ASP A 63 13.37 -1.55 -5.62
C ASP A 63 11.93 -1.85 -5.23
N ARG A 64 10.96 -1.66 -6.14
CA ARG A 64 9.53 -1.85 -5.86
C ARG A 64 9.18 -3.21 -5.26
N GLY A 65 9.79 -4.28 -5.75
CA GLY A 65 9.60 -5.63 -5.19
C GLY A 65 10.15 -5.77 -3.76
N LYS A 66 11.21 -5.04 -3.41
CA LYS A 66 11.72 -4.99 -2.03
C LYS A 66 10.82 -4.13 -1.16
N LEU A 67 10.38 -2.97 -1.67
CA LEU A 67 9.44 -2.08 -0.99
C LEU A 67 8.16 -2.83 -0.61
N PHE A 68 7.59 -3.62 -1.54
CA PHE A 68 6.43 -4.46 -1.25
C PHE A 68 6.64 -5.42 -0.09
N LYS A 69 7.81 -6.09 -0.04
CA LYS A 69 8.16 -6.98 1.07
C LYS A 69 8.36 -6.23 2.40
N ILE A 70 8.87 -5.00 2.34
CA ILE A 70 8.98 -4.13 3.52
C ILE A 70 7.57 -3.76 4.01
N ILE A 71 6.66 -3.40 3.13
CA ILE A 71 5.26 -3.12 3.49
C ILE A 71 4.66 -4.34 4.20
N ILE A 72 4.74 -5.54 3.60
CA ILE A 72 4.25 -6.78 4.23
C ILE A 72 4.89 -7.00 5.61
N MET A 73 6.20 -6.78 5.74
CA MET A 73 6.91 -6.89 7.01
C MET A 73 6.40 -5.90 8.05
N LEU A 74 6.14 -4.64 7.66
CA LEU A 74 5.60 -3.62 8.56
C LEU A 74 4.20 -3.99 9.07
N TYR A 75 3.33 -4.55 8.21
CA TYR A 75 2.04 -5.10 8.65
C TYR A 75 2.25 -6.18 9.73
N GLY A 76 3.15 -7.13 9.49
CA GLY A 76 3.48 -8.17 10.46
C GLY A 76 4.02 -7.62 11.78
N LEU A 77 4.89 -6.61 11.74
CA LEU A 77 5.44 -5.95 12.94
C LEU A 77 4.36 -5.18 13.73
N MET A 78 3.35 -4.65 13.04
CA MET A 78 2.22 -3.96 13.65
C MET A 78 1.10 -4.92 14.08
N GLY A 79 1.25 -6.23 13.85
CA GLY A 79 0.20 -7.22 14.14
C GLY A 79 -1.02 -7.13 13.23
N LEU A 80 -0.90 -6.45 12.08
CA LEU A 80 -1.95 -6.33 11.08
C LEU A 80 -1.89 -7.51 10.10
N PRO A 81 -3.05 -8.11 9.74
CA PRO A 81 -3.08 -9.08 8.65
C PRO A 81 -2.84 -8.37 7.31
N PHE A 82 -1.99 -8.95 6.46
CA PHE A 82 -1.85 -8.49 5.08
C PHE A 82 -2.90 -9.18 4.19
N SER A 83 -3.39 -8.48 3.17
CA SER A 83 -4.48 -8.99 2.32
C SER A 83 -4.00 -10.11 1.38
N GLU A 84 -4.69 -11.25 1.42
CA GLU A 84 -4.53 -12.34 0.45
C GLU A 84 -4.88 -11.92 -0.99
N GLU A 85 -5.66 -10.85 -1.16
CA GLU A 85 -5.92 -10.26 -2.48
C GLU A 85 -4.75 -9.42 -2.99
N ALA A 86 -4.05 -8.73 -2.09
CA ALA A 86 -2.88 -7.92 -2.43
C ALA A 86 -1.61 -8.77 -2.61
N GLU A 87 -1.48 -9.88 -1.89
CA GLU A 87 -0.30 -10.75 -1.92
C GLU A 87 0.22 -11.11 -3.33
N PRO A 88 -0.62 -11.53 -4.31
CA PRO A 88 -0.12 -11.90 -5.63
C PRO A 88 0.26 -10.71 -6.52
N MET A 89 0.07 -9.46 -6.09
CA MET A 89 0.27 -8.26 -6.92
C MET A 89 1.75 -8.04 -7.30
N ASP A 90 2.70 -8.65 -6.58
CA ASP A 90 4.12 -8.63 -6.95
C ASP A 90 4.49 -9.57 -8.10
N ALA A 91 3.56 -10.43 -8.52
CA ALA A 91 3.77 -11.38 -9.61
C ALA A 91 3.78 -10.72 -11.00
N ASP A 92 3.29 -9.48 -11.12
CA ASP A 92 3.30 -8.69 -12.34
C ASP A 92 3.86 -7.28 -12.07
N PRO A 93 4.95 -6.85 -12.74
CA PRO A 93 5.58 -5.56 -12.45
C PRO A 93 4.68 -4.34 -12.64
N ALA A 94 3.74 -4.40 -13.59
CA ALA A 94 2.85 -3.27 -13.89
C ALA A 94 1.70 -3.21 -12.87
N VAL A 95 1.19 -4.36 -12.43
CA VAL A 95 0.27 -4.42 -11.29
C VAL A 95 0.93 -3.89 -10.03
N LEU A 96 2.16 -4.34 -9.74
CA LEU A 96 2.91 -3.90 -8.57
C LEU A 96 3.19 -2.39 -8.60
N GLU A 97 3.52 -1.85 -9.78
CA GLU A 97 3.66 -0.41 -9.99
C GLU A 97 2.42 0.35 -9.56
N TYR A 98 1.26 -0.07 -10.08
CA TYR A 98 0.01 0.60 -9.82
C TYR A 98 -0.44 0.44 -8.37
N PHE A 99 -0.22 -0.74 -7.77
CA PHE A 99 -0.45 -1.00 -6.36
C PHE A 99 0.34 -0.05 -5.46
N ILE A 100 1.66 0.06 -5.67
CA ILE A 100 2.50 0.94 -4.83
C ILE A 100 2.12 2.40 -5.02
N PHE A 101 1.83 2.81 -6.27
CA PHE A 101 1.31 4.16 -6.53
C PHE A 101 0.06 4.45 -5.71
N SER A 102 -0.97 3.60 -5.80
CA SER A 102 -2.23 3.81 -5.08
C SER A 102 -2.03 3.73 -3.57
N PHE A 103 -1.27 2.75 -3.06
CA PHE A 103 -0.95 2.63 -1.64
C PHE A 103 -0.28 3.90 -1.08
N THR A 104 0.70 4.47 -1.79
CA THR A 104 1.36 5.69 -1.32
C THR A 104 0.47 6.93 -1.38
N ALA A 105 -0.44 7.00 -2.35
CA ALA A 105 -1.42 8.08 -2.43
C ALA A 105 -2.43 7.98 -1.28
N ASP A 106 -3.06 6.82 -1.11
CA ASP A 106 -4.02 6.53 -0.04
C ASP A 106 -3.38 6.79 1.33
N PHE A 107 -2.11 6.40 1.53
CA PHE A 107 -1.40 6.61 2.79
C PHE A 107 -1.23 8.10 3.10
N GLY A 108 -0.85 8.89 2.09
CA GLY A 108 -0.72 10.34 2.23
C GLY A 108 -2.06 11.00 2.58
N GLU A 109 -3.14 10.60 1.91
CA GLU A 109 -4.49 11.11 2.15
C GLU A 109 -4.95 10.80 3.59
N VAL A 110 -4.86 9.54 4.04
CA VAL A 110 -5.28 9.15 5.40
C VAL A 110 -4.47 9.87 6.47
N ILE A 111 -3.16 10.06 6.28
CA ILE A 111 -2.34 10.84 7.23
C ILE A 111 -2.81 12.30 7.30
N GLN A 112 -3.17 12.93 6.17
CA GLN A 112 -3.70 14.30 6.19
C GLN A 112 -5.05 14.39 6.91
N ASP A 113 -5.92 13.39 6.71
CA ASP A 113 -7.20 13.32 7.40
C ASP A 113 -7.00 13.19 8.92
N LEU A 114 -6.09 12.31 9.37
CA LEU A 114 -5.76 12.15 10.79
C LEU A 114 -5.20 13.44 11.43
N ILE A 115 -4.36 14.18 10.70
CA ILE A 115 -3.85 15.49 11.15
C ILE A 115 -5.00 16.49 11.31
N ALA A 116 -5.96 16.50 10.37
CA ALA A 116 -7.10 17.40 10.43
C ALA A 116 -8.02 17.06 11.60
N GLU A 117 -8.27 15.77 11.87
CA GLU A 117 -9.08 15.30 12.99
C GLU A 117 -8.49 15.67 14.36
N GLU A 118 -7.16 15.64 14.53
CA GLU A 118 -6.52 16.08 15.79
C GLU A 118 -6.57 17.59 16.03
N ALA A 119 -6.78 18.38 14.97
CA ALA A 119 -6.86 19.83 15.07
C ALA A 119 -8.25 20.36 15.49
N GLU A 120 -9.26 19.48 15.58
CA GLU A 120 -10.63 19.77 16.04
C GLU A 120 -10.80 19.66 17.57
#